data_AF-A0A353GCS9-F1
#
_entry.id   AF-A0A353GCS9-F1
#
_cell.length_a   1.000
_cell.length_b   1.000
_cell.length_c   1.000
_cell.angle_alpha   90.00
_cell.angle_beta   90.00
_cell.angle_gamma   90.00
#
_symmetry.space_group_name_H-M   'P 1'
#
loop_
_entity.id
_entity.type
_entity.pdbx_description
1 polymer ?
#
loop_
_entity_poly.entity_id
_entity_poly.type
_entity_poly.pdbx_seq_one_letter_code
_entity_poly.pdbx_strand_id
1 'polypeptide(L)'
;ARMPRTLILEPTRELAAQVAENFEKYGKNHKLNIALLIGGVSFDEQDRKLERGADVLICTPGRLLDHCERGKLLMTGVEILVIDAADRMLDMGFIPDIERIAQLIPFTRQTAL
;
A
#
# COMPACT_ATOMS: atom_id res chain seq x y z
N ALA A 1 -5.20 15.65 2.49
CA ALA A 1 -4.38 14.60 1.85
C ALA A 1 -5.20 13.96 0.74
N ARG A 2 -4.61 13.67 -0.43
CA ARG A 2 -5.26 12.78 -1.41
C ARG A 2 -5.20 11.35 -0.86
N MET A 3 -6.36 10.72 -0.72
CA MET A 3 -6.47 9.33 -0.30
C MET A 3 -6.08 8.40 -1.45
N PRO A 4 -5.35 7.31 -1.20
CA PRO A 4 -5.00 6.34 -2.23
C PRO A 4 -6.26 5.70 -2.81
N ARG A 5 -6.35 5.64 -4.14
CA ARG A 5 -7.43 4.92 -4.85
C ARG A 5 -7.10 3.44 -5.03
N THR A 6 -5.81 3.14 -5.21
CA THR A 6 -5.30 1.77 -5.33
C THR A 6 -4.37 1.45 -4.17
N LEU A 7 -4.60 0.31 -3.53
CA LEU A 7 -3.75 -0.28 -2.52
C LEU A 7 -3.20 -1.61 -3.04
N ILE A 8 -1.89 -1.78 -2.98
CA ILE A 8 -1.19 -3.01 -3.36
C ILE A 8 -0.40 -3.50 -2.14
N LEU A 9 -0.70 -4.73 -1.71
CA LEU A 9 -0.03 -5.40 -0.60
C LEU A 9 0.97 -6.43 -1.14
N GLU A 10 2.19 -6.35 -0.62
CA GLU A 10 3.31 -7.21 -1.00
C GLU A 10 3.93 -7.85 0.24
N PRO A 11 4.36 -9.13 0.19
CA PRO A 11 4.86 -9.84 1.36
C PRO A 11 6.25 -9.37 1.81
N THR A 12 7.05 -8.80 0.91
CA THR A 12 8.42 -8.38 1.21
C THR A 12 8.70 -6.97 0.73
N ARG A 13 9.74 -6.36 1.32
CA ARG A 13 10.19 -5.01 0.99
C ARG A 13 10.70 -4.94 -0.44
N GLU A 14 11.37 -6.00 -0.87
CA GLU A 14 12.02 -6.14 -2.16
C GLU A 14 10.98 -6.23 -3.28
N LEU A 15 9.92 -7.04 -3.09
CA LEU A 15 8.82 -7.15 -4.04
C LEU A 15 8.05 -5.83 -4.14
N ALA A 16 7.74 -5.20 -3.01
CA ALA A 16 7.12 -3.88 -2.97
C ALA A 16 7.93 -2.81 -3.72
N ALA A 17 9.26 -2.81 -3.56
CA ALA A 17 10.14 -1.90 -4.28
C ALA A 17 10.16 -2.18 -5.79
N GLN A 18 10.16 -3.45 -6.19
CA GLN A 18 10.10 -3.84 -7.61
C GLN A 18 8.78 -3.42 -8.27
N VAL A 19 7.65 -3.59 -7.58
CA VAL A 19 6.35 -3.13 -8.07
C VAL A 19 6.34 -1.60 -8.20
N ALA A 20 6.91 -0.87 -7.24
CA ALA A 20 7.03 0.59 -7.33
C ALA A 20 7.87 1.03 -8.54
N GLU A 21 9.01 0.38 -8.80
CA GLU A 21 9.85 0.64 -9.97
C GLU A 21 9.09 0.36 -11.28
N ASN A 22 8.29 -0.71 -11.32
CA ASN A 22 7.42 -1.01 -12.47
C ASN A 22 6.39 0.11 -12.72
N PHE A 23 5.78 0.66 -11.67
CA PHE A 23 4.87 1.80 -11.81
C PHE A 23 5.57 3.05 -12.35
N GLU A 24 6.80 3.34 -11.92
CA GLU A 24 7.57 4.46 -12.48
C GLU A 24 7.89 4.24 -13.97
N LYS A 25 8.29 3.02 -14.33
CA LYS A 25 8.65 2.64 -15.69
C LYS A 25 7.46 2.68 -16.66
N TYR A 26 6.36 2.04 -16.28
CA TYR A 26 5.18 1.90 -17.13
C TYR A 26 4.26 3.12 -17.05
N GLY A 27 4.23 3.80 -15.90
CA GLY A 27 3.45 5.01 -15.65
C GLY A 27 4.08 6.30 -16.15
N LYS A 28 5.25 6.27 -16.80
CA LYS A 28 6.04 7.46 -17.21
C LYS A 28 5.27 8.56 -17.96
N ASN A 29 4.19 8.20 -18.67
CA ASN A 29 3.37 9.13 -19.45
C ASN A 29 2.04 9.49 -18.76
N HIS A 30 1.86 9.07 -17.50
CA HIS A 30 0.69 9.33 -16.69
C HIS A 30 1.08 10.13 -15.44
N LYS A 31 0.19 11.02 -14.99
CA LYS A 31 0.37 11.80 -13.75
C LYS A 31 -0.09 10.97 -12.54
N LEU A 32 0.61 9.89 -12.26
CA LEU A 32 0.36 9.04 -11.08
C LEU A 32 1.36 9.37 -9.99
N ASN A 33 0.86 9.67 -8.78
CA ASN A 33 1.70 9.73 -7.60
C ASN A 33 1.74 8.34 -6.95
N ILE A 34 2.94 7.78 -6.83
CA ILE A 34 3.16 6.48 -6.21
C ILE A 34 3.81 6.69 -4.85
N ALA A 35 3.28 6.02 -3.82
CA ALA A 35 3.90 5.97 -2.50
C ALA A 35 4.25 4.51 -2.14
N LEU A 36 5.47 4.33 -1.62
CA LEU A 36 5.99 3.05 -1.17
C LEU A 36 6.17 3.05 0.34
N LEU A 37 5.46 2.18 1.06
CA LEU A 37 5.55 2.02 2.52
C LEU A 37 6.11 0.66 2.89
N ILE A 38 7.38 0.64 3.30
CA ILE A 38 8.10 -0.58 3.65
C ILE A 38 8.90 -0.41 4.93
N GLY A 39 9.14 -1.53 5.64
CA GLY A 39 10.04 -1.60 6.79
C GLY A 39 11.45 -1.09 6.49
N GLY A 40 12.19 -0.66 7.52
CA GLY A 40 13.61 -0.27 7.38
C GLY A 40 13.87 1.08 6.68
N VAL A 41 12.83 1.79 6.25
CA VAL A 41 12.90 3.17 5.72
C VAL A 41 12.29 4.13 6.73
N SER A 42 12.79 5.37 6.78
CA SER A 42 12.31 6.41 7.70
C SER A 42 10.82 6.71 7.53
N PHE A 43 10.10 6.91 8.63
CA PHE A 43 8.70 7.38 8.60
C PHE A 43 8.60 8.75 7.94
N ASP A 44 9.49 9.69 8.28
CA ASP A 44 9.42 11.06 7.75
C ASP A 44 9.56 11.10 6.22
N GLU A 45 10.36 10.21 5.64
CA GLU A 45 10.47 10.11 4.18
C GLU A 45 9.17 9.61 3.55
N GLN A 46 8.56 8.59 4.16
CA GLN A 46 7.28 8.03 3.72
C GLN A 46 6.13 9.02 3.91
N ASP A 47 6.10 9.73 5.04
CA ASP A 47 5.14 10.79 5.34
C ASP A 47 5.20 11.90 4.29
N ARG A 48 6.39 12.36 3.91
CA ARG A 48 6.56 13.36 2.84
C ARG A 48 6.04 12.88 1.49
N LYS A 49 6.13 11.58 1.18
CA LYS A 49 5.53 11.00 -0.04
C LYS A 49 4.01 10.99 0.06
N LEU A 50 3.45 10.60 1.21
CA LEU A 50 2.01 10.61 1.46
C LEU A 50 1.41 12.03 1.44
N GLU A 51 2.13 13.03 1.95
CA GLU A 51 1.71 14.44 1.97
C GLU A 51 1.52 15.02 0.56
N ARG A 52 2.30 14.55 -0.43
CA ARG A 52 2.12 14.91 -1.85
C ARG A 52 0.85 14.31 -2.45
N GLY A 53 0.21 13.37 -1.76
CA GLY A 53 -0.88 12.55 -2.25
C GLY A 53 -0.37 11.29 -2.92
N ALA A 54 -1.07 10.18 -2.70
CA ALA A 54 -0.81 8.92 -3.39
C ALA A 54 -2.05 8.56 -4.21
N ASP A 55 -1.87 8.29 -5.51
CA ASP A 55 -2.90 7.67 -6.34
C ASP A 55 -2.81 6.14 -6.19
N VAL A 56 -1.59 5.61 -6.13
CA VAL A 56 -1.27 4.20 -5.86
C VAL A 56 -0.38 4.10 -4.62
N LEU A 57 -0.81 3.29 -3.66
CA LEU A 57 -0.06 2.97 -2.45
C LEU A 57 0.40 1.51 -2.51
N ILE A 58 1.72 1.30 -2.49
CA ILE A 58 2.36 -0.01 -2.51
C ILE A 58 3.02 -0.22 -1.16
N CYS A 59 2.79 -1.35 -0.50
CA CYS A 59 3.28 -1.51 0.86
C CYS A 59 3.39 -2.95 1.35
N THR A 60 4.23 -3.13 2.36
CA THR A 60 4.18 -4.32 3.23
C THR A 60 3.12 -4.13 4.33
N PRO A 61 2.33 -5.15 4.70
CA PRO A 61 1.21 -5.02 5.64
C PRO A 61 1.55 -4.32 6.96
N GLY A 62 2.61 -4.78 7.65
CA GLY A 62 2.99 -4.23 8.95
C GLY A 62 3.30 -2.73 8.89
N ARG A 63 4.04 -2.26 7.88
CA ARG A 63 4.36 -0.84 7.75
C ARG A 63 3.12 0.00 7.42
N LEU A 64 2.18 -0.52 6.64
CA LEU A 64 0.91 0.18 6.40
C LEU A 64 0.14 0.38 7.70
N LEU A 65 0.05 -0.69 8.52
CA LEU A 65 -0.63 -0.62 9.81
C LEU A 65 0.04 0.38 10.77
N ASP A 66 1.38 0.42 10.83
CA ASP A 66 2.11 1.42 11.62
C ASP A 66 1.71 2.86 11.24
N HIS A 67 1.55 3.14 9.95
CA HIS A 67 1.15 4.45 9.44
C HIS A 67 -0.32 4.78 9.75
N CYS A 68 -1.20 3.79 9.63
CA CYS A 68 -2.61 3.92 10.00
C CYS A 68 -2.77 4.22 11.51
N GLU A 69 -2.03 3.52 12.38
CA GLU A 69 -2.06 3.72 13.83
C GLU A 69 -1.55 5.11 14.26
N ARG A 70 -0.60 5.68 13.51
CA ARG A 70 -0.11 7.05 13.72
C ARG A 70 -1.10 8.13 13.27
N GLY A 71 -2.21 7.77 12.62
CA GLY A 71 -3.33 8.65 12.30
C GLY A 71 -3.13 9.59 11.11
N LYS A 72 -2.10 9.37 10.27
CA LYS A 72 -1.80 10.25 9.12
C LYS A 72 -2.39 9.77 7.79
N LEU A 73 -2.89 8.53 7.72
CA LEU A 73 -3.33 7.91 6.49
C LEU A 73 -4.83 7.56 6.54
N LEU A 74 -5.60 8.19 5.66
CA LEU A 74 -7.02 7.87 5.48
C LEU A 74 -7.19 6.86 4.35
N MET A 75 -7.75 5.70 4.68
CA MET A 75 -7.88 4.54 3.80
C MET A 75 -9.26 4.41 3.16
N THR A 76 -10.19 5.30 3.51
CA THR A 76 -11.58 5.32 3.03
C THR A 76 -11.73 5.66 1.54
N GLY A 77 -10.66 6.10 0.87
CA GLY A 77 -10.66 6.39 -0.57
C GLY A 77 -10.24 5.22 -1.45
N VAL A 78 -9.91 4.05 -0.87
CA VAL A 78 -9.45 2.88 -1.63
C VAL A 78 -10.63 2.27 -2.40
N GLU A 79 -10.48 2.22 -3.72
CA GLU A 79 -11.42 1.60 -4.67
C GLU A 79 -10.93 0.23 -5.15
N ILE A 80 -9.61 0.03 -5.16
CA ILE A 80 -8.95 -1.20 -5.63
C ILE A 80 -7.97 -1.70 -4.58
N LEU A 81 -8.12 -2.95 -4.17
CA LEU A 81 -7.16 -3.70 -3.36
C LEU A 81 -6.55 -4.81 -4.23
N VAL A 82 -5.23 -4.86 -4.27
CA VAL A 82 -4.46 -5.97 -4.83
C VAL A 82 -3.68 -6.63 -3.70
N ILE A 83 -3.76 -7.95 -3.58
CA ILE A 83 -2.94 -8.76 -2.68
C ILE A 83 -2.07 -9.64 -3.56
N ASP A 84 -0.79 -9.28 -3.73
CA ASP A 84 0.14 -10.10 -4.52
C ASP A 84 0.73 -11.22 -3.64
N ALA A 85 1.05 -12.35 -4.27
CA ALA A 85 1.57 -13.55 -3.64
C ALA A 85 0.75 -13.94 -2.39
N ALA A 86 -0.58 -13.96 -2.55
CA ALA A 86 -1.51 -14.19 -1.45
C ALA A 86 -1.20 -15.48 -0.69
N ASP A 87 -0.82 -16.55 -1.39
CA ASP A 87 -0.34 -17.82 -0.82
C ASP A 87 0.84 -17.62 0.14
N ARG A 88 1.87 -16.88 -0.27
CA ARG A 88 3.03 -16.57 0.58
C ARG A 88 2.65 -15.67 1.75
N MET A 89 1.72 -14.74 1.55
CA MET A 89 1.21 -13.90 2.64
C MET A 89 0.54 -14.76 3.72
N LEU A 90 -0.18 -15.82 3.35
CA LEU A 90 -0.72 -16.79 4.31
C LEU A 90 0.41 -17.53 5.05
N ASP A 91 1.39 -18.06 4.33
CA ASP A 91 2.50 -18.82 4.91
C ASP A 91 3.37 -18.00 5.87
N MET A 92 3.52 -16.69 5.59
CA MET A 92 4.26 -15.75 6.43
C MET A 92 3.45 -15.24 7.64
N GLY A 93 2.19 -15.66 7.77
CA GLY A 93 1.33 -15.28 8.90
C GLY A 93 0.74 -13.87 8.79
N PHE A 94 0.66 -13.28 7.60
CA PHE A 94 0.08 -11.94 7.40
C PHE A 94 -1.46 -11.91 7.39
N ILE A 95 -2.15 -13.06 7.58
CA ILE A 95 -3.63 -13.11 7.61
C ILE A 95 -4.22 -12.06 8.57
N PRO A 96 -3.79 -11.96 9.84
CA PRO A 96 -4.38 -11.00 10.77
C PRO A 96 -4.16 -9.55 10.32
N ASP A 97 -3.00 -9.26 9.73
CA ASP A 97 -2.69 -7.93 9.21
C ASP A 97 -3.56 -7.58 8.00
N ILE A 98 -3.74 -8.52 7.07
CA ILE A 98 -4.60 -8.37 5.89
C ILE A 98 -6.06 -8.16 6.32
N GLU A 99 -6.56 -8.94 7.27
CA GLU A 99 -7.92 -8.79 7.80
C GLU A 99 -8.11 -7.40 8.43
N ARG A 100 -7.12 -6.94 9.21
CA ARG A 100 -7.13 -5.60 9.80
C ARG A 100 -7.13 -4.51 8.74
N ILE A 101 -6.28 -4.63 7.72
CA ILE A 101 -6.24 -3.69 6.59
C ILE A 101 -7.58 -3.67 5.84
N ALA A 102 -8.17 -4.85 5.59
CA ALA A 102 -9.44 -5.00 4.90
C ALA A 102 -10.61 -4.29 5.62
N GLN A 103 -10.53 -4.16 6.95
CA GLN A 103 -11.49 -3.40 7.77
C GLN A 103 -11.30 -1.88 7.70
N LEU A 104 -10.09 -1.40 7.34
CA LEU A 104 -9.78 0.04 7.24
C LEU A 104 -10.19 0.65 5.89
N ILE A 105 -10.50 -0.17 4.89
CA ILE A 105 -10.84 0.23 3.51
C ILE A 105 -12.31 -0.10 3.18
N PRO A 106 -12.95 0.61 2.24
CA PRO A 106 -14.35 0.39 1.88
C PRO A 106 -14.66 -1.05 1.46
N PHE A 107 -15.81 -1.59 1.87
CA PHE A 107 -16.26 -2.94 1.47
C PHE A 107 -16.69 -3.02 -0.01
N THR A 108 -17.00 -1.88 -0.63
CA THR A 108 -17.41 -1.77 -2.04
C THR A 108 -16.24 -1.80 -3.02
N ARG A 109 -15.01 -1.93 -2.52
CA ARG A 109 -13.80 -1.99 -3.34
C ARG A 109 -13.78 -3.24 -4.23
N GLN A 110 -13.10 -3.14 -5.36
CA GLN A 110 -12.68 -4.33 -6.11
C GLN A 110 -11.46 -4.95 -5.42
N THR A 111 -11.46 -6.28 -5.25
CA THR A 111 -10.30 -7.02 -4.73
C THR A 111 -9.77 -7.96 -5.82
N ALA A 112 -8.47 -7.91 -6.06
CA ALA A 112 -7.73 -8.85 -6.90
C ALA A 112 -6.71 -9.61 -6.03
N LEU A 113 -6.59 -10.92 -6.27
CA LEU A 113 -5.70 -11.86 -5.60
C LEU A 113 -4.73 -12.47 -6.61
#